data_AF-A0A3M4TYC1-F1
#
_entry.id   AF-A0A3M4TYC1-F1
#
_cell.length_a   1.000
_cell.length_b   1.000
_cell.length_c   1.000
_cell.angle_alpha   90.00
_cell.angle_beta   90.00
_cell.angle_gamma   90.00
#
_symmetry.space_group_name_H-M   'P 1'
#
loop_
_entity.id
_entity.type
_entity.pdbx_description
1 polymer ?
#
loop_
_entity_poly.entity_id
_entity_poly.type
_entity_poly.pdbx_seq_one_letter_code
_entity_poly.pdbx_strand_id
1 'polypeptide(L)' 'MKIVIAPDSFKDSLSAQAVADAIASGLAEVWPHAELIKCPMADGGEGTIEALLAACNYSPLSSAMPASPAPQAPGS' A
#
# COMPACT_ATOMS: atom_id res chain seq x y z
N MET A 1 -16.11 20.19 2.44
CA MET A 1 -15.23 20.31 1.26
C MET A 1 -14.52 18.97 1.08
N LYS A 2 -14.31 18.53 -0.16
CA LYS A 2 -13.73 17.23 -0.47
C LYS A 2 -12.34 17.43 -1.06
N ILE A 3 -11.33 16.80 -0.47
CA ILE A 3 -9.92 16.96 -0.84
C ILE A 3 -9.35 15.60 -1.21
N VAL A 4 -8.83 15.49 -2.43
CA VAL A 4 -8.14 14.29 -2.90
C VAL A 4 -6.64 14.52 -2.73
N ILE A 5 -5.99 13.62 -1.99
CA ILE A 5 -4.56 13.61 -1.69
C ILE A 5 -3.95 12.51 -2.55
N ALA A 6 -3.39 12.89 -3.69
CA ALA A 6 -2.79 11.97 -4.66
C ALA A 6 -1.28 12.19 -4.87
N PRO A 7 -0.45 11.98 -3.84
CA PRO A 7 0.98 12.18 -3.93
C PRO A 7 1.68 10.98 -4.59
N ASP A 8 2.87 11.25 -5.10
CA ASP A 8 3.85 10.25 -5.47
C ASP A 8 4.82 10.00 -4.31
N SER A 9 5.60 8.93 -4.40
CA SER A 9 6.69 8.62 -3.48
C SER A 9 7.80 9.67 -3.54
N PHE A 10 8.45 9.88 -2.40
CA PHE A 10 9.68 10.64 -2.33
C PHE A 10 10.82 9.64 -2.48
N LYS A 11 11.50 9.69 -3.63
CA LYS A 11 12.59 8.78 -3.96
C LYS A 11 13.60 8.68 -2.82
N ASP A 12 13.94 7.45 -2.43
CA ASP A 12 14.86 7.12 -1.33
C ASP A 12 14.46 7.67 0.05
N SER A 13 13.20 8.04 0.25
CA SER A 13 12.73 8.65 1.50
C SER A 13 11.40 8.10 2.01
N LEU A 14 10.27 8.50 1.41
CA LEU A 14 8.93 8.16 1.88
C LEU A 14 8.13 7.49 0.76
N SER A 15 7.37 6.46 1.10
CA SER A 15 6.40 5.88 0.18
C SER A 15 5.26 6.88 -0.09
N ALA A 16 4.60 6.75 -1.25
CA ALA A 16 3.44 7.58 -1.60
C ALA A 16 2.35 7.54 -0.50
N GLN A 17 2.15 6.37 0.13
CA GLN A 17 1.23 6.21 1.26
C GLN A 17 1.63 7.05 2.47
N ALA A 18 2.92 7.01 2.86
CA ALA A 18 3.41 7.80 3.99
C ALA A 18 3.29 9.31 3.75
N VAL A 19 3.55 9.76 2.51
CA VAL A 19 3.34 11.15 2.12
C VAL A 19 1.86 11.53 2.21
N ALA A 20 0.95 10.66 1.73
CA ALA A 20 -0.48 10.91 1.82
C ALA A 20 -0.97 11.01 3.27
N ASP A 21 -0.45 10.18 4.16
CA ASP A 21 -0.77 10.21 5.58
C ASP A 21 -0.28 11.49 6.28
N ALA A 22 0.93 11.94 5.96
CA ALA A 22 1.48 13.19 6.49
C ALA A 22 0.64 14.41 6.06
N ILE A 23 0.27 14.48 4.78
CA ILE A 23 -0.59 15.56 4.25
C ILE A 23 -1.97 15.50 4.90
N ALA A 24 -2.56 14.32 5.03
CA ALA A 24 -3.87 14.16 5.66
C ALA A 24 -3.86 14.61 7.13
N SER A 25 -2.79 14.29 7.88
CA SER A 25 -2.63 14.72 9.27
C SER A 25 -2.62 16.25 9.39
N GLY A 26 -1.80 16.93 8.59
CA GLY A 26 -1.74 18.40 8.61
C GLY A 26 -3.05 19.06 8.16
N LEU A 27 -3.73 18.48 7.17
CA LEU A 27 -5.04 18.97 6.73
C LEU A 27 -6.13 18.77 7.80
N ALA A 28 -6.08 17.69 8.58
CA ALA A 28 -7.04 17.44 9.64
C ALA A 28 -6.91 18.45 10.80
N GLU A 29 -5.71 18.97 11.06
CA GLU A 29 -5.48 20.01 12.08
C GLU A 29 -6.13 21.35 11.70
N VAL A 30 -6.05 21.73 10.42
CA VAL A 30 -6.56 23.02 9.93
C VAL A 30 -8.02 22.93 9.49
N TRP A 31 -8.43 21.78 8.93
CA TRP A 31 -9.74 21.59 8.33
C TRP A 31 -10.39 20.26 8.77
N PRO A 32 -10.80 20.14 10.04
CA PRO A 32 -11.28 18.88 10.63
C PRO A 32 -12.59 18.35 10.02
N HIS A 33 -13.31 19.18 9.25
CA HIS A 33 -14.56 18.79 8.59
C HIS A 33 -14.38 18.50 7.09
N ALA A 34 -13.15 18.52 6.57
CA ALA A 34 -12.88 18.13 5.20
C ALA A 34 -13.01 16.61 5.03
N GLU A 35 -13.61 16.18 3.92
CA GLU A 35 -13.57 14.78 3.51
C GLU A 35 -12.24 14.55 2.78
N LEU A 36 -11.32 13.81 3.42
CA LEU A 36 -9.99 13.55 2.90
C LEU A 36 -9.97 12.17 2.22
N ILE A 37 -9.69 12.14 0.92
CA ILE A 37 -9.50 10.91 0.15
C ILE A 37 -8.02 10.75 -0.17
N LYS A 38 -7.40 9.70 0.35
CA LYS A 38 -6.01 9.35 0.05
C LYS A 38 -5.96 8.43 -1.18
N CYS A 39 -5.18 8.79 -2.18
CA CYS A 39 -5.00 8.04 -3.42
C CYS A 39 -3.50 8.03 -3.77
N PRO A 40 -2.66 7.28 -3.04
CA PRO A 40 -1.22 7.22 -3.32
C PRO A 40 -1.00 6.72 -4.75
N MET A 41 -0.14 7.42 -5.49
CA MET A 41 0.16 7.14 -6.88
C MET A 41 1.58 6.59 -7.03
N ALA A 42 1.82 5.94 -8.16
CA ALA A 42 3.14 5.52 -8.61
C ALA A 42 3.19 5.54 -10.14
N ASP A 43 4.36 5.78 -10.70
CA ASP A 43 4.59 5.97 -12.14
C ASP A 43 5.00 4.68 -12.89
N GLY A 44 5.07 3.55 -12.19
CA GLY A 44 5.60 2.29 -12.73
C GLY A 44 6.97 1.90 -12.14
N GLY A 45 7.59 2.75 -11.33
CA GLY A 45 8.81 2.45 -10.58
C GLY A 45 8.58 1.63 -9.30
N GLU A 46 9.56 1.68 -8.39
CA GLU A 46 9.45 1.11 -7.04
C GLU A 46 8.28 1.76 -6.29
N GLY A 47 7.48 0.95 -5.57
CA GLY A 47 6.27 1.45 -4.90
C GLY A 47 4.97 1.29 -5.71
N THR A 48 5.04 0.85 -6.97
CA THR A 48 3.86 0.68 -7.83
C THR A 48 2.92 -0.41 -7.33
N ILE A 49 3.47 -1.53 -6.83
CA ILE A 49 2.66 -2.60 -6.27
C ILE A 49 1.95 -2.09 -5.01
N GLU A 50 2.65 -1.38 -4.13
CA GLU A 50 2.10 -0.80 -2.91
C GLU A 50 0.97 0.20 -3.19
N ALA A 51 1.17 1.08 -4.18
CA ALA A 51 0.14 2.03 -4.63
C ALA A 51 -1.10 1.31 -5.20
N LEU A 52 -0.89 0.27 -6.03
CA LEU A 52 -1.97 -0.53 -6.59
C LEU A 52 -2.74 -1.28 -5.49
N LEU A 53 -2.02 -1.90 -4.55
CA LEU A 53 -2.61 -2.61 -3.41
C LEU A 53 -3.48 -1.68 -2.55
N ALA A 54 -3.01 -0.45 -2.31
CA ALA A 54 -3.75 0.58 -1.58
C ALA A 54 -5.02 1.02 -2.34
N ALA A 55 -4.97 1.09 -3.67
CA ALA A 55 -6.11 1.47 -4.49
C ALA A 55 -7.15 0.35 -4.67
N CYS A 56 -6.73 -0.92 -4.72
CA CYS A 56 -7.58 -2.04 -5.11
C CYS A 56 -8.29 -2.78 -3.96
N ASN A 57 -8.24 -2.28 -2.71
CA ASN A 57 -8.78 -3.01 -1.54
C ASN A 57 -8.30 -4.47 -1.48
N TYR A 58 -7.07 -4.72 -1.93
CA TYR A 58 -6.55 -6.07 -2.05
C TYR A 58 -6.36 -6.69 -0.67
N SER A 59 -6.97 -7.86 -0.47
CA SER A 59 -6.65 -8.72 0.67
C SER A 59 -5.65 -9.77 0.20
N PRO A 60 -4.46 -9.87 0.80
CA PRO A 60 -3.51 -10.90 0.43
C PRO A 60 -4.14 -12.27 0.67
N LEU A 61 -4.33 -13.02 -0.43
CA LEU A 61 -4.58 -14.45 -0.34
C LEU A 61 -3.31 -15.08 0.22
N SER A 62 -3.30 -15.34 1.54
CA SER A 62 -2.26 -16.13 2.18
C SER A 62 -2.41 -17.58 1.71
N SER A 63 -1.83 -17.91 0.57
CA SER A 63 -1.56 -19.30 0.25
C SER A 63 -0.36 -19.69 1.12
N ALA A 64 -0.62 -20.20 2.32
CA ALA A 64 0.35 -21.07 2.96
C ALA A 64 0.67 -22.15 1.92
N MET A 65 1.87 -22.10 1.34
CA MET A 65 2.29 -23.14 0.40
C MET A 65 2.22 -24.46 1.17
N PRO A 66 1.45 -25.46 0.70
CA PRO A 66 1.45 -26.75 1.36
C PRO A 66 2.90 -27.27 1.35
N ALA A 67 3.42 -27.60 2.53
CA ALA A 67 4.76 -28.14 2.66
C ALA A 67 4.91 -29.32 1.70
N SER A 68 5.92 -29.26 0.82
CA SER A 68 6.21 -30.34 -0.12
C SER A 68 6.34 -31.65 0.68
N PRO A 69 5.64 -32.74 0.31
CA PRO A 69 5.79 -34.00 1.02
C PRO A 69 7.25 -34.45 0.93
N ALA A 70 7.82 -34.81 2.08
CA ALA A 70 9.18 -35.34 2.16
C ALA A 70 9.35 -36.52 1.18
N PRO A 71 10.50 -36.65 0.50
CA PRO A 71 10.75 -37.77 -0.39
C PRO A 71 10.63 -39.07 0.41
N GLN A 72 9.68 -39.92 0.04
CA GLN A 72 9.55 -41.25 0.63
C GLN A 72 10.83 -42.02 0.31
N ALA A 73 11.55 -42.44 1.34
CA ALA A 73 12.71 -43.29 1.19
C ALA A 73 12.31 -44.58 0.48
N PRO A 74 13.05 -45.05 -0.54
CA PRO A 74 12.78 -46.33 -1.17
C PRO A 74 12.92 -47.42 -0.12
N GLY A 75 11.87 -48.25 0.00
CA GLY A 75 11.79 -49.32 0.98
C GLY A 75 12.96 -50.30 0.86
N SER A 76 13.39 -50.81 2.02
CA SER A 76 14.24 -51.98 2.18
C SER A 76 13.67 -52.80 3.32
#